data_AF-A0A258YLQ8-F1
#
_entry.id   AF-A0A258YLQ8-F1
#
_cell.length_a   1.000
_cell.length_b   1.000
_cell.length_c   1.000
_cell.angle_alpha   90.00
_cell.angle_beta   90.00
_cell.angle_gamma   90.00
#
_symmetry.space_group_name_H-M   'P 1'
#
loop_
_entity.id
_entity.type
_entity.pdbx_description
1 polymer ?
#
loop_
_entity_poly.entity_id
_entity_poly.type
_entity_poly.pdbx_seq_one_letter_code
_entity_poly.pdbx_strand_id
1 'polypeptide(L)'
;MSSKILLLAVLFFTYQAKAQNADMEKALADAIDIQVGGTFGKPRVSPKVEKLGIAQVSIKFKTVSTAKLNISAKKQGLLGKSSAGSRTASSTAFLNFSDQEMGPQDYQEITNHFYYTLQRKLKENGIDTVAWSNIESTDFFKNAGDNANEFPKTESNDEDASVTYNAFRGGQISNGMGFAFLKMKSNSKMCDAIGAPTFFANIVLDFVDLDIQGGSSVRSSQGNSFGVGASTTASFSAKHNALADIVITNSSSLLSNNKEQAETWVVKSDIPAGVPYATAMEENEEKVKKKTVLQSLFHKSEALKRTPLVVTTTKENYKNAAKKAAENYATAIVGKFKVMKAG
;
A
#
# COMPACT_ATOMS: atom_id res chain seq x y z
N MET A 1 18.41 32.77 36.45
CA MET A 1 18.13 31.36 36.10
C MET A 1 19.44 30.71 35.66
N SER A 2 19.87 29.63 36.31
CA SER A 2 21.22 29.08 36.09
C SER A 2 21.29 28.22 34.83
N SER A 3 22.42 28.31 34.12
CA SER A 3 22.77 27.52 32.91
C SER A 3 22.55 26.00 33.09
N LYS A 4 22.57 25.48 34.32
CA LYS A 4 22.33 24.07 34.64
C LYS A 4 20.87 23.65 34.45
N ILE A 5 19.89 24.54 34.67
CA ILE A 5 18.46 24.25 34.48
C ILE A 5 18.12 24.19 32.98
N LEU A 6 18.76 25.05 32.18
CA LEU A 6 18.60 25.06 30.72
C LEU A 6 19.17 23.77 30.08
N LEU A 7 20.32 23.29 30.56
CA LEU A 7 20.96 22.08 30.07
C LEU A 7 20.14 20.81 30.38
N LEU A 8 19.58 20.72 31.60
CA LEU A 8 18.70 19.62 32.03
C LEU A 8 17.38 19.61 31.24
N ALA A 9 16.79 20.78 30.96
CA ALA A 9 15.60 20.87 30.13
C ALA A 9 15.86 20.40 28.69
N VAL A 10 16.96 20.84 28.07
CA VAL A 10 17.34 20.42 26.70
C VAL A 10 17.61 18.91 26.64
N LEU A 11 18.28 18.34 27.65
CA LEU A 11 18.49 16.90 27.74
C LEU A 11 17.17 16.12 27.92
N PHE A 12 16.24 16.62 28.72
CA PHE A 12 14.93 15.98 28.90
C PHE A 12 14.08 16.03 27.63
N PHE A 13 14.04 17.17 26.93
CA PHE A 13 13.31 17.33 25.67
C PHE A 13 13.92 16.47 24.55
N THR A 14 15.24 16.40 24.44
CA THR A 14 15.89 15.54 23.44
C THR A 14 15.73 14.05 23.74
N TYR A 15 15.64 13.66 25.01
CA TYR A 15 15.39 12.26 25.38
C TYR A 15 13.94 11.83 25.09
N GLN A 16 12.94 12.68 25.42
CA GLN A 16 11.54 12.39 25.09
C GLN A 16 11.29 12.36 23.58
N ALA A 17 11.89 13.27 22.82
CA ALA A 17 11.80 13.26 21.36
C ALA A 17 12.44 11.99 20.75
N LYS A 18 13.55 11.49 21.31
CA LYS A 18 14.16 10.22 20.87
C LYS A 18 13.28 9.00 21.18
N ALA A 19 12.65 8.97 22.35
CA ALA A 19 11.76 7.87 22.73
C ALA A 19 10.51 7.82 21.83
N GLN A 20 9.85 8.95 21.59
CA GLN A 20 8.71 9.04 20.68
C GLN A 20 9.07 8.65 19.24
N ASN A 21 10.25 9.07 18.76
CA ASN A 21 10.73 8.66 17.44
C ASN A 21 11.01 7.15 17.37
N ALA A 22 11.56 6.54 18.43
CA ALA A 22 11.83 5.10 18.46
C ALA A 22 10.53 4.27 18.45
N ASP A 23 9.51 4.68 19.20
CA ASP A 23 8.19 4.03 19.21
C ASP A 23 7.51 4.13 17.84
N MET A 24 7.61 5.30 17.18
CA MET A 24 7.13 5.50 15.81
C MET A 24 7.89 4.62 14.80
N GLU A 25 9.22 4.59 14.86
CA GLU A 25 10.04 3.74 13.97
C GLU A 25 9.68 2.26 14.13
N LYS A 26 9.43 1.81 15.37
CA LYS A 26 8.99 0.45 15.65
C LYS A 26 7.60 0.17 15.06
N ALA A 27 6.63 1.06 15.29
CA ALA A 27 5.29 0.92 14.73
C ALA A 27 5.31 0.86 13.19
N LEU A 28 6.14 1.69 12.56
CA LEU A 28 6.35 1.67 11.11
C LEU A 28 6.99 0.36 10.64
N ALA A 29 8.00 -0.14 11.34
CA ALA A 29 8.62 -1.43 11.02
C ALA A 29 7.62 -2.60 11.17
N ASP A 30 6.77 -2.54 12.20
CA ASP A 30 5.73 -3.54 12.46
C ASP A 30 4.63 -3.52 11.40
N ALA A 31 4.48 -2.44 10.62
CA ALA A 31 3.55 -2.37 9.49
C ALA A 31 4.00 -3.23 8.28
N ILE A 32 5.27 -3.66 8.27
CA ILE A 32 5.81 -4.56 7.25
C ILE A 32 5.89 -5.98 7.81
N ASP A 33 5.34 -6.93 7.07
CA ASP A 33 5.52 -8.36 7.29
C ASP A 33 6.45 -8.98 6.24
N ILE A 34 7.17 -10.04 6.61
CA ILE A 34 8.03 -10.78 5.67
C ILE A 34 7.46 -12.18 5.49
N GLN A 35 7.00 -12.44 4.28
CA GLN A 35 6.51 -13.74 3.85
C GLN A 35 7.63 -14.49 3.11
N VAL A 36 7.87 -15.72 3.54
CA VAL A 36 8.81 -16.65 2.92
C VAL A 36 8.00 -17.84 2.38
N GLY A 37 8.46 -18.50 1.32
CA GLY A 37 7.76 -19.67 0.77
C GLY A 37 7.53 -20.76 1.83
N GLY A 38 6.25 -21.11 2.05
CA GLY A 38 5.81 -22.11 3.03
C GLY A 38 5.46 -21.53 4.41
N THR A 39 4.48 -22.13 5.10
CA THR A 39 3.81 -21.59 6.31
C THR A 39 4.71 -21.37 7.53
N PHE A 40 5.97 -21.80 7.51
CA PHE A 40 6.92 -21.71 8.64
C PHE A 40 8.34 -21.27 8.22
N GLY A 41 8.49 -20.72 7.02
CA GLY A 41 9.79 -20.27 6.52
C GLY A 41 10.32 -19.08 7.33
N LYS A 42 11.50 -19.21 7.93
CA LYS A 42 12.21 -18.06 8.53
C LYS A 42 12.90 -17.23 7.42
N PRO A 43 12.94 -15.90 7.52
CA PRO A 43 13.75 -15.07 6.62
C PRO A 43 15.24 -15.49 6.66
N ARG A 44 15.87 -15.55 5.49
CA ARG A 44 17.27 -16.01 5.29
C ARG A 44 18.16 -14.97 4.63
N VAL A 45 17.56 -14.02 3.92
CA VAL A 45 18.21 -12.93 3.20
C VAL A 45 18.31 -11.72 4.11
N SER A 46 17.17 -11.20 4.59
CA SER A 46 17.10 -9.94 5.35
C SER A 46 18.02 -9.84 6.58
N PRO A 47 18.25 -10.89 7.40
CA PRO A 47 19.17 -10.80 8.54
C PRO A 47 20.63 -10.58 8.16
N LYS A 48 21.02 -10.87 6.91
CA LYS A 48 22.42 -10.89 6.44
C LYS A 48 22.75 -9.74 5.49
N VAL A 49 21.84 -8.78 5.32
CA VAL A 49 22.02 -7.68 4.36
C VAL A 49 22.97 -6.63 4.93
N GLU A 50 24.19 -6.59 4.44
CA GLU A 50 25.17 -5.52 4.70
C GLU A 50 25.28 -4.53 3.54
N LYS A 51 24.93 -4.99 2.34
CA LYS A 51 24.88 -4.21 1.10
C LYS A 51 23.63 -4.59 0.32
N LEU A 52 22.99 -3.62 -0.33
CA LEU A 52 21.74 -3.84 -1.06
C LEU A 52 21.74 -3.17 -2.43
N GLY A 53 21.33 -3.90 -3.46
CA GLY A 53 20.98 -3.34 -4.76
C GLY A 53 19.50 -2.94 -4.78
N ILE A 54 19.19 -1.65 -4.80
CA ILE A 54 17.81 -1.18 -5.02
C ILE A 54 17.55 -1.28 -6.53
N ALA A 55 17.05 -2.44 -6.95
CA ALA A 55 16.88 -2.80 -8.35
C ALA A 55 15.61 -2.20 -8.95
N GLN A 56 14.59 -1.94 -8.14
CA GLN A 56 13.38 -1.30 -8.64
C GLN A 56 12.76 -0.47 -7.54
N VAL A 57 12.23 0.69 -7.93
CA VAL A 57 11.27 1.47 -7.16
C VAL A 57 10.13 1.78 -8.11
N SER A 58 8.98 1.16 -7.89
CA SER A 58 7.74 1.39 -8.63
C SER A 58 6.68 1.92 -7.69
N ILE A 59 6.10 3.08 -8.02
CA ILE A 59 5.01 3.68 -7.24
C ILE A 59 3.78 3.80 -8.13
N LYS A 60 2.70 3.13 -7.71
CA LYS A 60 1.36 3.23 -8.27
C LYS A 60 0.61 4.32 -7.49
N PHE A 61 0.42 5.49 -8.09
CA PHE A 61 -0.34 6.59 -7.53
C PHE A 61 -1.81 6.44 -7.88
N LYS A 62 -2.66 6.19 -6.88
CA LYS A 62 -4.11 6.17 -7.07
C LYS A 62 -4.64 7.59 -7.23
N THR A 63 -5.53 7.74 -8.19
CA THR A 63 -6.33 8.96 -8.44
C THR A 63 -7.82 8.70 -8.18
N VAL A 64 -8.21 7.42 -8.17
CA VAL A 64 -9.49 6.92 -7.66
C VAL A 64 -9.18 5.77 -6.71
N SER A 65 -9.79 5.79 -5.53
CA SER A 65 -9.68 4.72 -4.54
C SER A 65 -11.06 4.16 -4.24
N THR A 66 -11.17 2.83 -4.17
CA THR A 66 -12.42 2.16 -3.81
C THR A 66 -12.18 1.14 -2.71
N ALA A 67 -12.98 1.24 -1.65
CA ALA A 67 -13.14 0.17 -0.66
C ALA A 67 -14.39 -0.65 -1.00
N LYS A 68 -14.31 -1.97 -0.78
CA LYS A 68 -15.42 -2.91 -0.99
C LYS A 68 -15.57 -3.82 0.21
N LEU A 69 -16.79 -3.95 0.71
CA LEU A 69 -17.16 -4.89 1.74
C LEU A 69 -18.16 -5.90 1.18
N ASN A 70 -17.80 -7.18 1.20
CA ASN A 70 -18.71 -8.27 0.86
C ASN A 70 -19.31 -8.83 2.14
N ILE A 71 -20.62 -8.64 2.33
CA ILE A 71 -21.35 -9.19 3.47
C ILE A 71 -22.17 -10.38 2.99
N SER A 72 -21.81 -11.57 3.46
CA SER A 72 -22.55 -12.80 3.20
C SER A 72 -23.28 -13.24 4.47
N ALA A 73 -24.56 -13.59 4.32
CA ALA A 73 -25.32 -14.20 5.40
C ALA A 73 -25.40 -15.71 5.19
N LYS A 74 -25.23 -16.47 6.27
CA LYS A 74 -25.45 -17.93 6.29
C LYS A 74 -26.74 -18.20 7.05
N LYS A 75 -27.70 -18.87 6.42
CA LYS A 75 -28.91 -19.38 7.06
C LYS A 75 -28.61 -20.75 7.64
N GLN A 76 -29.00 -20.98 8.89
CA GLN A 76 -28.99 -22.31 9.48
C GLN A 76 -30.20 -23.09 8.93
N GLY A 77 -29.96 -24.14 8.16
CA GLY A 77 -30.97 -25.08 7.69
C GLY A 77 -30.85 -26.45 8.38
N LEU A 78 -31.83 -27.33 8.15
CA LEU A 78 -31.91 -28.66 8.77
C LEU A 78 -30.72 -29.58 8.39
N LEU A 79 -30.09 -29.34 7.23
CA LEU A 79 -28.93 -30.09 6.72
C LEU A 79 -27.60 -29.31 6.78
N GLY A 80 -27.56 -28.20 7.52
CA GLY A 80 -26.38 -27.36 7.67
C GLY A 80 -26.57 -25.91 7.24
N LYS A 81 -25.48 -25.14 7.22
CA LYS A 81 -25.49 -23.70 6.87
C LYS A 81 -25.61 -23.54 5.35
N SER A 82 -26.70 -22.96 4.87
CA SER A 82 -26.90 -22.57 3.46
C SER A 82 -26.73 -21.06 3.27
N SER A 83 -26.43 -20.61 2.05
CA SER A 83 -26.31 -19.18 1.76
C SER A 83 -27.68 -18.49 1.85
N ALA A 84 -27.77 -17.40 2.62
CA ALA A 84 -28.98 -16.58 2.76
C ALA A 84 -28.98 -15.34 1.86
N GLY A 85 -27.94 -15.19 1.02
CA GLY A 85 -27.70 -14.00 0.19
C GLY A 85 -26.35 -13.35 0.48
N SER A 86 -25.86 -12.62 -0.51
CA SER A 86 -24.63 -11.81 -0.44
C SER A 86 -24.94 -10.39 -0.92
N ARG A 87 -24.40 -9.39 -0.22
CA ARG A 87 -24.45 -7.99 -0.64
C ARG A 87 -23.04 -7.42 -0.65
N THR A 88 -22.76 -6.57 -1.63
CA THR A 88 -21.51 -5.81 -1.70
C THR A 88 -21.83 -4.35 -1.41
N ALA A 89 -21.13 -3.76 -0.45
CA ALA A 89 -21.11 -2.32 -0.23
C ALA A 89 -19.79 -1.77 -0.78
N SER A 90 -19.83 -0.62 -1.45
CA SER A 90 -18.63 0.04 -1.95
C SER A 90 -18.66 1.54 -1.70
N SER A 91 -17.50 2.10 -1.38
CA SER A 91 -17.23 3.53 -1.22
C SER A 91 -16.08 3.86 -2.16
N THR A 92 -16.26 4.91 -2.96
CA THR A 92 -15.27 5.36 -3.95
C THR A 92 -14.94 6.81 -3.66
N ALA A 93 -13.66 7.14 -3.71
CA ALA A 93 -13.15 8.49 -3.59
C ALA A 93 -12.41 8.91 -4.86
N PHE A 94 -12.48 10.20 -5.18
CA PHE A 94 -11.79 10.84 -6.27
C PHE A 94 -10.83 11.89 -5.72
N LEU A 95 -9.60 11.91 -6.24
CA LEU A 95 -8.65 12.98 -5.98
C LEU A 95 -8.93 14.15 -6.93
N ASN A 96 -8.97 15.37 -6.39
CA ASN A 96 -9.18 16.59 -7.16
C ASN A 96 -8.14 17.66 -6.79
N PHE A 97 -7.58 18.33 -7.79
CA PHE A 97 -6.65 19.44 -7.59
C PHE A 97 -7.36 20.77 -7.81
N SER A 98 -7.32 21.64 -6.80
CA SER A 98 -7.97 22.96 -6.84
C SER A 98 -7.18 24.01 -7.63
N ASP A 99 -5.91 23.76 -7.89
CA ASP A 99 -4.98 24.65 -8.57
C ASP A 99 -4.52 24.08 -9.92
N GLN A 100 -3.63 23.10 -9.92
CA GLN A 100 -3.05 22.49 -11.11
C GLN A 100 -2.96 20.98 -10.93
N GLU A 101 -3.38 20.23 -11.96
CA GLU A 101 -3.21 18.78 -12.01
C GLU A 101 -1.73 18.35 -11.90
N MET A 102 -1.50 17.18 -11.31
CA MET A 102 -0.18 16.56 -11.26
C MET A 102 0.30 16.18 -12.66
N GLY A 103 1.47 16.68 -13.06
CA GLY A 103 2.10 16.34 -14.32
C GLY A 103 3.07 15.15 -14.20
N PRO A 104 3.54 14.59 -15.34
CA PRO A 104 4.52 13.51 -15.33
C PRO A 104 5.80 13.80 -14.56
N GLN A 105 6.26 15.05 -14.58
CA GLN A 105 7.45 15.48 -13.83
C GLN A 105 7.23 15.39 -12.32
N ASP A 106 6.03 15.71 -11.83
CA ASP A 106 5.72 15.69 -10.41
C ASP A 106 5.71 14.25 -9.85
N TYR A 107 5.10 13.31 -10.58
CA TYR A 107 5.12 11.90 -10.20
C TYR A 107 6.53 11.31 -10.24
N GLN A 108 7.30 11.63 -11.28
CA GLN A 108 8.69 11.18 -11.38
C GLN A 108 9.56 11.74 -10.25
N GLU A 109 9.34 12.99 -9.86
CA GLU A 109 10.02 13.64 -8.73
C GLU A 109 9.77 12.88 -7.43
N ILE A 110 8.51 12.53 -7.12
CA ILE A 110 8.17 11.76 -5.92
C ILE A 110 8.83 10.37 -5.96
N THR A 111 8.77 9.69 -7.10
CA THR A 111 9.37 8.36 -7.25
C THR A 111 10.89 8.37 -7.07
N ASN A 112 11.57 9.35 -7.66
CA ASN A 112 13.01 9.53 -7.47
C ASN A 112 13.36 9.94 -6.03
N HIS A 113 12.55 10.82 -5.41
CA HIS A 113 12.71 11.22 -4.00
C HIS A 113 12.69 10.00 -3.09
N PHE A 114 11.77 9.06 -3.33
CA PHE A 114 11.71 7.83 -2.56
C PHE A 114 12.96 6.96 -2.73
N TYR A 115 13.43 6.75 -3.97
CA TYR A 115 14.68 5.99 -4.21
C TYR A 115 15.85 6.56 -3.42
N TYR A 116 16.10 7.87 -3.53
CA TYR A 116 17.22 8.51 -2.84
C TYR A 116 17.04 8.53 -1.32
N THR A 117 15.80 8.68 -0.84
CA THR A 117 15.49 8.62 0.59
C THR A 117 15.74 7.24 1.16
N LEU A 118 15.32 6.18 0.48
CA LEU A 118 15.60 4.80 0.88
C LEU A 118 17.11 4.54 0.88
N GLN A 119 17.81 4.94 -0.17
CA GLN A 119 19.26 4.81 -0.27
C GLN A 119 19.98 5.49 0.91
N ARG A 120 19.60 6.74 1.21
CA ARG A 120 20.16 7.50 2.33
C ARG A 120 19.89 6.83 3.67
N LYS A 121 18.65 6.45 3.95
CA LYS A 121 18.28 5.80 5.22
C LYS A 121 18.94 4.43 5.39
N LEU A 122 19.13 3.65 4.33
CA LEU A 122 19.89 2.40 4.39
C LEU A 122 21.34 2.66 4.83
N LYS A 123 22.02 3.63 4.19
CA LYS A 123 23.40 4.01 4.53
C LYS A 123 23.54 4.51 5.96
N GLU A 124 22.63 5.39 6.40
CA GLU A 124 22.56 5.89 7.79
C GLU A 124 22.45 4.76 8.82
N ASN A 125 22.02 3.56 8.41
CA ASN A 125 21.82 2.40 9.27
C ASN A 125 22.75 1.23 8.91
N GLY A 126 23.90 1.53 8.29
CA GLY A 126 24.97 0.56 8.04
C GLY A 126 24.63 -0.48 6.98
N ILE A 127 23.75 -0.15 6.03
CA ILE A 127 23.50 -0.96 4.84
C ILE A 127 23.98 -0.16 3.63
N ASP A 128 25.08 -0.60 3.05
CA ASP A 128 25.61 -0.01 1.83
C ASP A 128 24.67 -0.24 0.64
N THR A 129 24.79 0.60 -0.38
CA THR A 129 23.94 0.50 -1.57
C THR A 129 24.76 0.41 -2.83
N VAL A 130 24.32 -0.44 -3.77
CA VAL A 130 24.88 -0.49 -5.13
C VAL A 130 24.40 0.72 -5.93
N ALA A 131 25.28 1.34 -6.70
CA ALA A 131 24.92 2.42 -7.61
C ALA A 131 23.97 1.94 -8.72
N TRP A 132 22.98 2.75 -9.09
CA TRP A 132 21.99 2.42 -10.12
C TRP A 132 22.65 2.01 -11.45
N SER A 133 23.68 2.72 -11.89
CA SER A 133 24.42 2.40 -13.12
C SER A 133 24.97 0.98 -13.16
N ASN A 134 25.38 0.43 -12.00
CA ASN A 134 25.90 -0.94 -11.92
C ASN A 134 24.76 -1.95 -12.06
N ILE A 135 23.59 -1.64 -11.50
CA ILE A 135 22.38 -2.45 -11.63
C ILE A 135 21.88 -2.47 -13.07
N GLU A 136 21.71 -1.29 -13.67
CA GLU A 136 21.25 -1.10 -15.04
C GLU A 136 22.17 -1.77 -16.07
N SER A 137 23.48 -1.82 -15.80
CA SER A 137 24.46 -2.45 -16.68
C SER A 137 24.35 -3.99 -16.75
N THR A 138 23.60 -4.63 -15.85
CA THR A 138 23.50 -6.09 -15.79
C THR A 138 22.60 -6.67 -16.89
N ASP A 139 22.93 -7.90 -17.32
CA ASP A 139 22.13 -8.63 -18.30
C ASP A 139 20.69 -8.87 -17.83
N PHE A 140 20.47 -8.96 -16.52
CA PHE A 140 19.12 -9.09 -15.96
C PHE A 140 18.23 -7.89 -16.29
N PHE A 141 18.79 -6.68 -16.20
CA PHE A 141 18.09 -5.43 -16.56
C PHE A 141 17.95 -5.28 -18.07
N LYS A 142 19.04 -5.49 -18.81
CA LYS A 142 19.05 -5.37 -20.28
C LYS A 142 18.08 -6.34 -20.96
N ASN A 143 17.93 -7.55 -20.40
CA ASN A 143 17.08 -8.60 -20.96
C ASN A 143 15.66 -8.61 -20.38
N ALA A 144 15.28 -7.64 -19.55
CA ALA A 144 13.92 -7.55 -19.02
C ALA A 144 12.85 -7.28 -20.10
N GLY A 145 13.27 -6.98 -21.34
CA GLY A 145 12.44 -6.84 -22.54
C GLY A 145 11.82 -5.45 -22.69
N ASP A 146 11.34 -5.14 -23.90
CA ASP A 146 10.72 -3.85 -24.24
C ASP A 146 9.47 -3.54 -23.38
N ASN A 147 8.73 -4.58 -22.97
CA ASN A 147 7.55 -4.47 -22.10
C ASN A 147 7.87 -3.96 -20.68
N ALA A 148 9.13 -4.04 -20.23
CA ALA A 148 9.51 -3.45 -18.96
C ALA A 148 9.53 -1.92 -19.04
N ASN A 149 9.69 -1.32 -20.22
CA ASN A 149 10.03 0.10 -20.38
C ASN A 149 8.84 1.03 -20.66
N GLU A 150 7.59 0.53 -20.65
CA GLU A 150 6.39 1.36 -20.88
C GLU A 150 5.94 2.07 -19.59
N PHE A 151 6.75 3.02 -19.12
CA PHE A 151 6.40 3.90 -18.01
C PHE A 151 6.33 5.37 -18.48
N PRO A 152 5.28 6.12 -18.11
CA PRO A 152 4.25 5.75 -17.12
C PRO A 152 3.20 4.77 -17.62
N LYS A 153 2.76 3.87 -16.74
CA LYS A 153 1.63 2.98 -17.00
C LYS A 153 0.37 3.61 -16.40
N THR A 154 -0.65 3.81 -17.21
CA THR A 154 -1.97 4.28 -16.72
C THR A 154 -2.92 3.10 -16.67
N GLU A 155 -3.52 2.87 -15.51
CA GLU A 155 -4.59 1.89 -15.32
C GLU A 155 -5.84 2.65 -14.93
N SER A 156 -6.89 2.57 -15.73
CA SER A 156 -8.14 3.28 -15.46
C SER A 156 -9.35 2.39 -15.74
N ASN A 157 -10.17 2.21 -14.72
CA ASN A 157 -11.56 1.84 -14.84
C ASN A 157 -12.38 2.73 -13.87
N ASP A 158 -13.70 2.64 -13.91
CA ASP A 158 -14.57 3.54 -13.14
C ASP A 158 -14.46 3.41 -11.61
N GLU A 159 -13.81 2.36 -11.10
CA GLU A 159 -13.70 2.05 -9.66
C GLU A 159 -12.24 2.12 -9.17
N ASP A 160 -11.27 2.02 -10.06
CA ASP A 160 -9.85 2.11 -9.76
C ASP A 160 -9.12 2.82 -10.92
N ALA A 161 -8.54 3.98 -10.62
CA ALA A 161 -7.73 4.73 -11.56
C ALA A 161 -6.40 5.11 -10.91
N SER A 162 -5.31 4.90 -11.65
CA SER A 162 -3.96 5.11 -11.15
C SER A 162 -2.96 5.31 -12.26
N VAL A 163 -1.84 5.92 -11.90
CA VAL A 163 -0.67 6.04 -12.76
C VAL A 163 0.54 5.49 -12.04
N THR A 164 1.34 4.69 -12.72
CA THR A 164 2.55 4.07 -12.16
C THR A 164 3.78 4.68 -12.77
N TYR A 165 4.75 5.03 -11.92
CA TYR A 165 6.07 5.51 -12.32
C TYR A 165 7.17 4.69 -11.65
N ASN A 166 8.29 4.55 -12.35
CA ASN A 166 9.48 3.91 -11.83
C ASN A 166 10.63 4.91 -11.66
N ALA A 167 11.45 4.70 -10.64
CA ALA A 167 12.65 5.51 -10.44
C ALA A 167 13.58 5.38 -11.66
N PHE A 168 14.19 6.49 -12.06
CA PHE A 168 15.07 6.58 -13.24
C PHE A 168 14.44 6.11 -14.56
N ARG A 169 13.10 6.01 -14.63
CA ARG A 169 12.38 5.43 -15.78
C ARG A 169 12.81 3.99 -16.10
N GLY A 170 13.39 3.29 -15.12
CA GLY A 170 13.72 1.88 -15.26
C GLY A 170 12.46 1.03 -15.39
N GLY A 171 12.58 -0.16 -15.95
CA GLY A 171 11.40 -0.99 -16.15
C GLY A 171 10.85 -1.68 -14.90
N GLN A 172 9.59 -2.13 -14.93
CA GLN A 172 9.02 -2.94 -13.85
C GLN A 172 9.32 -4.41 -14.10
N ILE A 173 10.29 -4.93 -13.36
CA ILE A 173 10.77 -6.31 -13.46
C ILE A 173 10.07 -7.21 -12.46
N SER A 174 9.69 -6.71 -11.28
CA SER A 174 8.92 -7.46 -10.29
C SER A 174 7.59 -6.78 -9.99
N ASN A 175 6.55 -7.56 -9.74
CA ASN A 175 5.29 -7.09 -9.18
C ASN A 175 5.25 -7.19 -7.64
N GLY A 176 6.39 -7.48 -7.01
CA GLY A 176 6.49 -7.63 -5.55
C GLY A 176 6.36 -9.06 -5.06
N MET A 177 6.02 -10.00 -5.95
CA MET A 177 5.92 -11.43 -5.63
C MET A 177 7.18 -12.18 -6.07
N GLY A 178 7.34 -13.41 -5.57
CA GLY A 178 8.46 -14.28 -5.95
C GLY A 178 8.54 -14.49 -7.47
N PHE A 179 9.76 -14.50 -8.00
CA PHE A 179 9.99 -14.75 -9.42
C PHE A 179 9.72 -16.21 -9.81
N ALA A 180 9.28 -16.42 -11.05
CA ALA A 180 9.36 -17.72 -11.70
C ALA A 180 10.82 -18.22 -11.74
N PHE A 181 11.03 -19.53 -11.71
CA PHE A 181 12.34 -20.16 -11.52
C PHE A 181 13.46 -19.60 -12.41
N LEU A 182 13.24 -19.49 -13.72
CA LEU A 182 14.27 -18.97 -14.64
C LEU A 182 14.63 -17.50 -14.37
N LYS A 183 13.63 -16.70 -14.00
CA LYS A 183 13.83 -15.29 -13.64
C LYS A 183 14.53 -15.15 -12.29
N MET A 184 14.24 -16.04 -11.34
CA MET A 184 14.97 -16.12 -10.06
C MET A 184 16.45 -16.44 -10.29
N LYS A 185 16.74 -17.44 -11.14
CA LYS A 185 18.13 -17.80 -11.50
C LYS A 185 18.87 -16.65 -12.18
N SER A 186 18.19 -15.90 -13.06
CA SER A 186 18.78 -14.74 -13.71
C SER A 186 19.07 -13.60 -12.72
N ASN A 187 18.14 -13.32 -11.79
CA ASN A 187 18.34 -12.36 -10.72
C ASN A 187 19.44 -12.80 -9.73
N SER A 188 19.58 -14.10 -9.47
CA SER A 188 20.66 -14.66 -8.66
C SER A 188 22.03 -14.31 -9.23
N LYS A 189 22.21 -14.45 -10.55
CA LYS A 189 23.43 -14.02 -11.25
C LYS A 189 23.67 -12.52 -11.19
N MET A 190 22.60 -11.72 -11.24
CA MET A 190 22.71 -10.28 -11.02
C MET A 190 23.22 -9.98 -9.60
N CYS A 191 22.71 -10.67 -8.58
CA CYS A 191 23.16 -10.51 -7.20
C CYS A 191 24.66 -10.83 -7.05
N ASP A 192 25.14 -11.88 -7.72
CA ASP A 192 26.57 -12.20 -7.79
C ASP A 192 27.37 -11.08 -8.47
N ALA A 193 26.92 -10.59 -9.63
CA ALA A 193 27.61 -9.56 -10.39
C ALA A 193 27.75 -8.23 -9.63
N ILE A 194 26.72 -7.83 -8.87
CA ILE A 194 26.75 -6.58 -8.09
C ILE A 194 27.30 -6.78 -6.66
N GLY A 195 27.53 -8.03 -6.26
CA GLY A 195 27.97 -8.40 -4.91
C GLY A 195 26.99 -8.00 -3.81
N ALA A 196 25.69 -8.09 -4.06
CA ALA A 196 24.65 -7.70 -3.11
C ALA A 196 23.30 -8.38 -3.44
N PRO A 197 22.47 -8.71 -2.43
CA PRO A 197 21.05 -8.97 -2.61
C PRO A 197 20.34 -7.81 -3.33
N THR A 198 19.27 -8.13 -4.06
CA THR A 198 18.46 -7.15 -4.81
C THR A 198 17.10 -6.95 -4.16
N PHE A 199 16.69 -5.69 -4.08
CA PHE A 199 15.38 -5.25 -3.59
C PHE A 199 14.56 -4.62 -4.71
N PHE A 200 13.34 -5.11 -4.91
CA PHE A 200 12.38 -4.61 -5.87
C PHE A 200 11.17 -4.04 -5.14
N ALA A 201 11.18 -2.73 -4.90
CA ALA A 201 10.08 -2.05 -4.24
C ALA A 201 8.91 -1.85 -5.20
N ASN A 202 7.71 -2.33 -4.81
CA ASN A 202 6.45 -1.97 -5.45
C ASN A 202 5.51 -1.40 -4.41
N ILE A 203 5.04 -0.19 -4.66
CA ILE A 203 4.37 0.65 -3.67
C ILE A 203 3.06 1.14 -4.28
N VAL A 204 2.00 1.12 -3.48
CA VAL A 204 0.72 1.74 -3.81
C VAL A 204 0.54 2.98 -2.94
N LEU A 205 0.64 4.10 -3.64
CA LEU A 205 0.27 5.46 -3.27
C LEU A 205 -1.25 5.64 -3.15
N ASP A 206 -1.90 5.48 -1.99
CA ASP A 206 -3.32 5.87 -1.86
C ASP A 206 -3.43 7.27 -1.26
N PHE A 207 -4.36 8.07 -1.76
CA PHE A 207 -4.57 9.44 -1.27
C PHE A 207 -5.55 9.49 -0.10
N VAL A 208 -6.29 8.41 0.14
CA VAL A 208 -7.30 8.37 1.18
C VAL A 208 -7.37 6.97 1.77
N ASP A 209 -7.52 6.91 3.09
CA ASP A 209 -7.87 5.68 3.78
C ASP A 209 -9.40 5.58 3.82
N LEU A 210 -9.93 4.58 3.11
CA LEU A 210 -11.37 4.29 3.03
C LEU A 210 -11.67 3.02 3.81
N ASP A 211 -12.32 3.19 4.96
CA ASP A 211 -12.82 2.07 5.74
C ASP A 211 -14.34 1.93 5.55
N ILE A 212 -14.76 0.72 5.18
CA ILE A 212 -16.16 0.33 5.14
C ILE A 212 -16.36 -0.77 6.17
N GLN A 213 -16.96 -0.38 7.28
CA GLN A 213 -17.35 -1.31 8.33
C GLN A 213 -18.78 -1.76 8.07
N GLY A 214 -19.10 -3.03 8.29
CA GLY A 214 -20.47 -3.49 8.16
C GLY A 214 -20.83 -4.63 9.10
N GLY A 215 -22.14 -4.76 9.31
CA GLY A 215 -22.73 -5.79 10.15
C GLY A 215 -23.89 -6.46 9.45
N SER A 216 -24.05 -7.76 9.69
CA SER A 216 -25.25 -8.51 9.34
C SER A 216 -26.09 -8.73 10.59
N SER A 217 -27.39 -8.46 10.51
CA SER A 217 -28.33 -8.92 11.53
C SER A 217 -29.39 -9.78 10.87
N VAL A 218 -29.59 -10.97 11.45
CA VAL A 218 -30.59 -11.92 11.02
C VAL A 218 -31.78 -11.75 11.96
N ARG A 219 -32.85 -11.09 11.49
CA ARG A 219 -34.10 -11.05 12.24
C ARG A 219 -34.95 -12.24 11.79
N SER A 220 -35.16 -13.20 12.69
CA SER A 220 -36.24 -14.17 12.55
C SER A 220 -37.53 -13.46 12.96
N SER A 221 -38.52 -13.34 12.06
CA SER A 221 -39.86 -13.03 12.53
C SER A 221 -40.37 -14.23 13.33
N GLN A 222 -40.51 -14.07 14.65
CA GLN A 222 -41.40 -14.94 15.41
C GLN A 222 -42.83 -14.47 15.14
N GLY A 223 -43.38 -14.93 14.01
CA GLY A 223 -44.83 -14.91 13.79
C GLY A 223 -45.43 -16.10 14.52
N ASN A 224 -46.18 -15.84 15.59
CA ASN A 224 -47.07 -16.85 16.16
C ASN A 224 -48.09 -17.30 15.09
N SER A 225 -48.50 -18.56 15.21
CA SER A 225 -49.62 -19.24 14.52
C SER A 225 -49.35 -19.85 13.14
N PHE A 226 -49.48 -21.18 13.12
CA PHE A 226 -49.85 -22.10 12.04
C PHE A 226 -49.62 -21.65 10.59
N GLY A 227 -48.53 -22.18 10.01
CA GLY A 227 -48.40 -22.45 8.57
C GLY A 227 -48.33 -21.22 7.66
N VAL A 228 -47.12 -20.66 7.49
CA VAL A 228 -46.50 -20.18 6.24
C VAL A 228 -45.12 -19.60 6.63
N GLY A 229 -44.11 -19.80 5.78
CA GLY A 229 -42.69 -19.86 6.14
C GLY A 229 -42.10 -18.66 6.90
N ALA A 230 -41.21 -18.97 7.84
CA ALA A 230 -40.35 -17.98 8.51
C ALA A 230 -39.47 -17.26 7.47
N SER A 231 -39.91 -16.06 7.08
CA SER A 231 -39.11 -15.08 6.36
C SER A 231 -37.96 -14.65 7.25
N THR A 232 -36.74 -15.10 6.93
CA THR A 232 -35.54 -14.61 7.58
C THR A 232 -35.08 -13.38 6.81
N THR A 233 -35.36 -12.18 7.32
CA THR A 233 -34.87 -10.95 6.69
C THR A 233 -33.50 -10.62 7.27
N ALA A 234 -32.46 -10.82 6.47
CA ALA A 234 -31.12 -10.32 6.79
C ALA A 234 -31.08 -8.83 6.46
N SER A 235 -30.86 -7.99 7.47
CA SER A 235 -30.59 -6.57 7.25
C SER A 235 -29.08 -6.33 7.33
N PHE A 236 -28.58 -5.52 6.41
CA PHE A 236 -27.17 -5.21 6.25
C PHE A 236 -26.99 -3.72 6.42
N SER A 237 -26.02 -3.30 7.24
CA SER A 237 -25.63 -1.90 7.37
C SER A 237 -24.13 -1.77 7.15
N ALA A 238 -23.72 -0.70 6.50
CA ALA A 238 -22.32 -0.34 6.35
C ALA A 238 -22.12 1.13 6.75
N LYS A 239 -21.11 1.41 7.60
CA LYS A 239 -20.63 2.74 7.96
C LYS A 239 -19.34 3.03 7.18
N HIS A 240 -19.16 4.29 6.80
CA HIS A 240 -17.97 4.77 6.12
C HIS A 240 -17.18 5.64 7.08
N ASN A 241 -15.89 5.36 7.25
CA ASN A 241 -14.93 6.30 7.79
C ASN A 241 -13.95 6.59 6.65
N ALA A 242 -13.69 7.87 6.42
CA ALA A 242 -12.62 8.26 5.51
C ALA A 242 -11.74 9.31 6.17
N LEU A 243 -10.45 9.09 6.08
CA LEU A 243 -9.43 10.03 6.51
C LEU A 243 -8.64 10.44 5.28
N ALA A 244 -8.62 11.74 5.01
CA ALA A 244 -7.75 12.30 4.00
C ALA A 244 -6.31 12.26 4.50
N ASP A 245 -5.69 11.08 4.40
CA ASP A 245 -4.28 10.84 4.64
C ASP A 245 -3.71 10.09 3.44
N ILE A 246 -2.53 10.51 3.01
CA ILE A 246 -1.81 9.79 1.97
C ILE A 246 -1.15 8.59 2.63
N VAL A 247 -1.53 7.39 2.21
CA VAL A 247 -1.07 6.14 2.82
C VAL A 247 -0.35 5.27 1.79
N ILE A 248 0.69 4.58 2.24
CA ILE A 248 1.21 3.42 1.52
C ILE A 248 0.46 2.19 2.02
N THR A 249 -0.23 1.52 1.11
CA THR A 249 -1.16 0.42 1.39
C THR A 249 -0.91 -0.77 0.46
N ASN A 250 -1.36 -1.97 0.82
CA ASN A 250 -1.44 -3.16 -0.06
C ASN A 250 -0.23 -3.38 -0.99
N SER A 251 0.96 -3.08 -0.49
CA SER A 251 2.19 -3.04 -1.25
C SER A 251 3.00 -4.30 -0.96
N SER A 252 3.53 -4.92 -2.01
CA SER A 252 4.42 -6.08 -1.90
C SER A 252 5.75 -5.75 -2.55
N SER A 253 6.85 -5.99 -1.85
CA SER A 253 8.20 -5.79 -2.37
C SER A 253 8.98 -7.10 -2.31
N LEU A 254 9.93 -7.30 -3.20
CA LEU A 254 10.70 -8.54 -3.26
C LEU A 254 12.15 -8.27 -2.84
N LEU A 255 12.64 -9.01 -1.85
CA LEU A 255 14.06 -9.12 -1.52
C LEU A 255 14.57 -10.49 -1.97
N SER A 256 15.71 -10.53 -2.63
CA SER A 256 16.26 -11.78 -3.16
C SER A 256 17.79 -11.78 -3.21
N ASN A 257 18.42 -12.96 -3.24
CA ASN A 257 19.88 -13.09 -3.21
C ASN A 257 20.42 -14.06 -4.27
N ASN A 258 21.75 -14.21 -4.26
CA ASN A 258 22.51 -15.11 -5.12
C ASN A 258 22.37 -16.62 -4.81
N LYS A 259 21.52 -16.99 -3.85
CA LYS A 259 21.22 -18.38 -3.52
C LYS A 259 19.81 -18.76 -3.96
N GLU A 260 19.23 -17.98 -4.87
CA GLU A 260 17.86 -18.16 -5.35
C GLU A 260 16.82 -18.11 -4.21
N GLN A 261 17.16 -17.46 -3.10
CA GLN A 261 16.26 -17.25 -1.97
C GLN A 261 15.54 -15.92 -2.16
N ALA A 262 14.27 -15.90 -1.79
CA ALA A 262 13.44 -14.71 -1.89
C ALA A 262 12.50 -14.55 -0.71
N GLU A 263 12.22 -13.30 -0.39
CA GLU A 263 11.38 -12.84 0.70
C GLU A 263 10.43 -11.77 0.15
N THR A 264 9.13 -11.96 0.37
CA THR A 264 8.12 -10.97 0.01
C THR A 264 7.84 -10.09 1.22
N TRP A 265 8.05 -8.79 1.07
CA TRP A 265 7.84 -7.78 2.10
C TRP A 265 6.48 -7.12 1.85
N VAL A 266 5.50 -7.42 2.71
CA VAL A 266 4.11 -6.99 2.56
C VAL A 266 3.80 -5.88 3.55
N VAL A 267 3.23 -4.79 3.06
CA VAL A 267 2.59 -3.78 3.92
C VAL A 267 1.27 -4.35 4.41
N LYS A 268 1.23 -4.79 5.67
CA LYS A 268 0.05 -5.43 6.30
C LYS A 268 -0.85 -4.46 7.06
N SER A 269 -0.35 -3.25 7.31
CA SER A 269 -1.13 -2.13 7.83
C SER A 269 -0.66 -0.86 7.15
N ASP A 270 -1.57 0.08 6.96
CA ASP A 270 -1.27 1.31 6.23
C ASP A 270 -0.17 2.12 6.89
N ILE A 271 0.68 2.71 6.05
CA ILE A 271 1.79 3.56 6.48
C ILE A 271 1.42 5.01 6.10
N PRO A 272 0.93 5.80 7.06
CA PRO A 272 0.44 7.14 6.79
C PRO A 272 1.56 8.15 6.53
N ALA A 273 1.26 9.20 5.79
CA ALA A 273 2.10 10.39 5.71
C ALA A 273 2.12 11.10 7.08
N GLY A 274 0.99 11.11 7.79
CA GLY A 274 0.85 11.74 9.10
C GLY A 274 0.91 13.28 9.03
N VAL A 275 0.63 13.84 7.86
CA VAL A 275 0.57 15.29 7.62
C VAL A 275 -0.74 15.63 6.90
N PRO A 276 -1.47 16.67 7.35
CA PRO A 276 -2.65 17.14 6.63
C PRO A 276 -2.28 17.57 5.21
N TYR A 277 -3.13 17.25 4.24
CA TYR A 277 -2.90 17.62 2.85
C TYR A 277 -4.18 18.12 2.14
N ALA A 278 -5.32 17.51 2.43
CA ALA A 278 -6.59 17.89 1.83
C ALA A 278 -7.08 19.26 2.33
N THR A 279 -7.64 20.04 1.42
CA THR A 279 -8.27 21.34 1.69
C THR A 279 -9.78 21.21 1.87
N ALA A 280 -10.40 20.20 1.23
CA ALA A 280 -11.82 19.88 1.40
C ALA A 280 -12.08 18.39 1.14
N MET A 281 -13.15 17.87 1.74
CA MET A 281 -13.58 16.48 1.62
C MET A 281 -15.11 16.45 1.61
N GLU A 282 -15.70 16.17 0.45
CA GLU A 282 -17.14 16.38 0.22
C GLU A 282 -17.77 15.19 -0.50
N GLU A 283 -18.99 14.83 -0.10
CA GLU A 283 -19.80 13.85 -0.84
C GLU A 283 -20.36 14.51 -2.11
N ASN A 284 -20.18 13.86 -3.27
CA ASN A 284 -20.61 14.41 -4.55
C ASN A 284 -21.53 13.44 -5.31
N GLU A 285 -22.82 13.74 -5.31
CA GLU A 285 -23.86 12.94 -5.99
C GLU A 285 -23.78 13.00 -7.53
N GLU A 286 -23.16 14.02 -8.12
CA GLU A 286 -23.11 14.15 -9.58
C GLU A 286 -22.18 13.11 -10.21
N LYS A 287 -21.18 12.64 -9.47
CA LYS A 287 -20.32 11.51 -9.87
C LYS A 287 -21.07 10.15 -9.86
N VAL A 288 -22.30 10.08 -9.31
CA VAL A 288 -23.16 8.88 -9.29
C VAL A 288 -23.87 8.65 -10.63
N LYS A 289 -24.18 9.72 -11.40
CA LYS A 289 -25.20 9.69 -12.46
C LYS A 289 -24.80 9.01 -13.78
N LYS A 290 -23.55 8.62 -14.01
CA LYS A 290 -23.12 8.02 -15.30
C LYS A 290 -23.45 6.53 -15.49
N LYS A 291 -24.04 5.83 -14.51
CA LYS A 291 -24.14 4.35 -14.53
C LYS A 291 -25.51 3.72 -14.29
N THR A 292 -26.56 4.49 -14.02
CA THR A 292 -27.78 3.92 -13.42
C THR A 292 -28.74 3.23 -14.39
N VAL A 293 -28.55 3.30 -15.72
CA VAL A 293 -29.59 2.85 -16.66
C VAL A 293 -29.40 1.41 -17.16
N LEU A 294 -28.18 0.86 -17.20
CA LEU A 294 -27.91 -0.47 -17.79
C LEU A 294 -27.59 -1.59 -16.77
N GLN A 295 -27.24 -1.26 -15.51
CA GLN A 295 -26.90 -2.27 -14.48
C GLN A 295 -28.10 -2.83 -13.72
N SER A 296 -29.28 -2.20 -13.82
CA SER A 296 -30.51 -2.60 -13.13
C SER A 296 -31.15 -3.87 -13.68
N LEU A 297 -30.70 -4.37 -14.83
CA LEU A 297 -31.32 -5.53 -15.51
C LEU A 297 -30.64 -6.87 -15.22
N PHE A 298 -29.49 -6.93 -14.54
CA PHE A 298 -28.73 -8.18 -14.38
C PHE A 298 -28.15 -8.50 -12.99
N HIS A 299 -28.39 -7.71 -11.94
CA HIS A 299 -27.84 -8.01 -10.61
C HIS A 299 -28.91 -8.47 -9.61
N LYS A 300 -28.92 -9.78 -9.31
CA LYS A 300 -29.61 -10.37 -8.14
C LYS A 300 -28.91 -10.05 -6.80
N SER A 301 -27.80 -9.31 -6.81
CA SER A 301 -27.18 -8.72 -5.62
C SER A 301 -27.36 -7.21 -5.65
N GLU A 302 -28.21 -6.68 -4.77
CA GLU A 302 -28.28 -5.22 -4.52
C GLU A 302 -26.91 -4.74 -4.02
N ALA A 303 -26.14 -4.10 -4.91
CA ALA A 303 -24.92 -3.40 -4.53
C ALA A 303 -25.32 -2.08 -3.85
N LEU A 304 -24.96 -1.91 -2.57
CA LEU A 304 -25.12 -0.63 -1.87
C LEU A 304 -23.96 0.29 -2.28
N LYS A 305 -24.13 1.01 -3.40
CA LYS A 305 -23.18 2.05 -3.82
C LYS A 305 -23.44 3.32 -3.01
N ARG A 306 -22.43 3.80 -2.28
CA ARG A 306 -22.50 5.08 -1.55
C ARG A 306 -22.21 6.26 -2.49
N THR A 307 -22.64 7.45 -2.08
CA THR A 307 -22.25 8.70 -2.74
C THR A 307 -20.73 8.80 -2.74
N PRO A 308 -20.10 8.98 -3.91
CA PRO A 308 -18.66 9.09 -3.97
C PRO A 308 -18.15 10.31 -3.23
N LEU A 309 -16.94 10.18 -2.69
CA LEU A 309 -16.24 11.26 -2.02
C LEU A 309 -15.30 11.97 -3.00
N VAL A 310 -15.18 13.28 -2.87
CA VAL A 310 -14.14 14.06 -3.56
C VAL A 310 -13.21 14.62 -2.49
N VAL A 311 -11.93 14.24 -2.59
CA VAL A 311 -10.86 14.81 -1.76
C VAL A 311 -10.16 15.87 -2.59
N THR A 312 -10.35 17.13 -2.21
CA THR A 312 -9.73 18.27 -2.89
C THR A 312 -8.46 18.69 -2.16
N THR A 313 -7.41 18.97 -2.91
CA THR A 313 -6.11 19.43 -2.41
C THR A 313 -5.48 20.43 -3.39
N THR A 314 -4.35 21.03 -3.01
CA THR A 314 -3.41 21.66 -3.96
C THR A 314 -2.35 20.66 -4.42
N LYS A 315 -1.71 20.93 -5.56
CA LYS A 315 -0.60 20.12 -6.08
C LYS A 315 0.55 20.03 -5.08
N GLU A 316 0.90 21.16 -4.47
CA GLU A 316 2.01 21.24 -3.52
C GLU A 316 1.74 20.43 -2.25
N ASN A 317 0.53 20.54 -1.68
CA ASN A 317 0.16 19.76 -0.49
C ASN A 317 0.23 18.26 -0.75
N TYR A 318 -0.30 17.81 -1.90
CA TYR A 318 -0.23 16.41 -2.30
C TYR A 318 1.22 15.93 -2.44
N LYS A 319 2.08 16.69 -3.13
CA LYS A 319 3.50 16.34 -3.29
C LYS A 319 4.22 16.22 -1.95
N ASN A 320 3.97 17.15 -1.02
CA ASN A 320 4.60 17.14 0.29
C ASN A 320 4.15 15.92 1.11
N ALA A 321 2.85 15.63 1.15
CA ALA A 321 2.31 14.47 1.85
C ALA A 321 2.78 13.14 1.20
N ALA A 322 2.82 13.05 -0.12
CA ALA A 322 3.31 11.87 -0.83
C ALA A 322 4.80 11.59 -0.56
N LYS A 323 5.64 12.63 -0.55
CA LYS A 323 7.05 12.51 -0.14
C LYS A 323 7.18 12.08 1.31
N LYS A 324 6.31 12.57 2.19
CA LYS A 324 6.31 12.19 3.60
C LYS A 324 5.91 10.72 3.82
N ALA A 325 4.88 10.25 3.13
CA ALA A 325 4.52 8.82 3.13
C ALA A 325 5.69 7.95 2.65
N ALA A 326 6.36 8.35 1.58
CA ALA A 326 7.55 7.68 1.06
C ALA A 326 8.72 7.66 2.07
N GLU A 327 8.95 8.75 2.81
CA GLU A 327 9.94 8.80 3.89
C GLU A 327 9.60 7.86 5.06
N ASN A 328 8.32 7.82 5.45
CA ASN A 328 7.84 6.93 6.51
C ASN A 328 7.97 5.46 6.09
N TYR A 329 7.69 5.13 4.83
CA TYR A 329 7.90 3.79 4.30
C TYR A 329 9.38 3.40 4.18
N ALA A 330 10.26 4.31 3.75
CA ALA A 330 11.70 4.07 3.79
C ALA A 330 12.18 3.81 5.22
N THR A 331 11.62 4.52 6.20
CA THR A 331 11.88 4.30 7.63
C THR A 331 11.38 2.93 8.08
N ALA A 332 10.18 2.52 7.67
CA ALA A 332 9.62 1.19 7.92
C ALA A 332 10.53 0.07 7.39
N ILE A 333 10.99 0.18 6.13
CA ILE A 333 11.91 -0.80 5.52
C ILE A 333 13.19 -0.94 6.33
N VAL A 334 13.83 0.18 6.66
CA VAL A 334 15.10 0.18 7.40
C VAL A 334 14.89 -0.32 8.83
N GLY A 335 13.81 0.08 9.48
CA GLY A 335 13.41 -0.44 10.79
C GLY A 335 13.22 -1.96 10.76
N LYS A 336 12.59 -2.49 9.71
CA LYS A 336 12.43 -3.94 9.52
C LYS A 336 13.78 -4.65 9.35
N PHE A 337 14.70 -4.11 8.55
CA PHE A 337 16.06 -4.65 8.46
C PHE A 337 16.78 -4.67 9.82
N LYS A 338 16.67 -3.62 10.64
CA LYS A 338 17.25 -3.59 11.99
C LYS A 338 16.69 -4.72 12.87
N VAL A 339 15.37 -4.88 12.88
CA VAL A 339 14.70 -5.95 13.65
C VAL A 339 15.20 -7.31 13.21
N MET A 340 15.32 -7.54 11.89
CA MET A 340 15.80 -8.81 11.35
C MET A 340 17.27 -9.12 11.64
N LYS A 341 18.11 -8.10 11.84
CA LYS A 341 19.53 -8.26 12.23
C LYS A 341 19.72 -8.50 13.73
N ALA A 342 18.78 -8.04 14.56
CA ALA A 342 18.89 -8.12 16.02
C ALA A 342 18.41 -9.46 16.62
N GLY A 343 17.70 -10.28 15.84
CA GLY A 343 17.22 -11.61 16.22
C GLY A 343 18.00 -12.74 15.56
#